data_AF-A0A7W2HKC4-F1
#
_entry.id   AF-A0A7W2HKC4-F1
#
_cell.length_a   1.000
_cell.length_b   1.000
_cell.length_c   1.000
_cell.angle_alpha   90.00
_cell.angle_beta   90.00
_cell.angle_gamma   90.00
#
_symmetry.space_group_name_H-M   'P 1'
#
loop_
_entity.id
_entity.type
_entity.pdbx_description
1 polymer ?
#
loop_
_entity_poly.entity_id
_entity_poly.type
_entity_poly.pdbx_seq_one_letter_code
_entity_poly.pdbx_strand_id
1 'polypeptide(L)'
;MSKSVTIRVPEDLHAQLQERAEAEGTTVTALITEAARNAVRDPRLEGAAEVFRQFVAENADAFDAAFPDDAPTRLDASRAA
;
A
#
# COMPACT_ATOMS: atom_id res chain seq x y z
N MET A 1 -6.06 17.22 -1.47
CA MET A 1 -5.65 18.47 -0.81
C MET A 1 -4.40 18.19 0.02
N SER A 2 -3.25 18.73 -0.35
CA SER A 2 -1.99 18.61 0.41
C SER A 2 -1.91 19.69 1.50
N LYS A 3 -1.33 19.35 2.65
CA LYS A 3 -1.07 20.29 3.76
C LYS A 3 0.43 20.36 4.00
N SER A 4 0.96 21.56 4.20
CA SER A 4 2.37 21.77 4.57
C SER A 4 2.54 21.68 6.08
N VAL A 5 3.64 21.07 6.51
CA VAL A 5 4.05 20.98 7.92
C VAL A 5 5.47 21.50 8.02
N THR A 6 5.73 22.38 8.99
CA THR A 6 7.08 22.88 9.28
C THR A 6 7.64 22.12 10.47
N ILE A 7 8.75 21.42 10.26
CA ILE A 7 9.42 20.61 11.29
C ILE A 7 10.81 21.21 11.53
N ARG A 8 11.16 21.48 12.79
CA ARG A 8 12.53 21.86 13.15
C ARG A 8 13.37 20.60 13.26
N VAL A 9 14.44 20.54 12.50
CA VAL A 9 15.41 19.44 12.52
C VAL A 9 16.81 19.98 12.83
N PRO A 10 17.66 19.23 13.55
CA PRO A 10 19.08 19.59 13.70
C PRO A 10 19.77 19.70 12.33
N GLU A 11 20.75 20.59 12.22
CA GLU A 11 21.47 20.83 10.96
C GLU A 11 22.17 19.57 10.44
N ASP A 12 22.79 18.79 11.33
CA ASP A 12 23.44 17.52 10.99
C ASP A 12 22.47 16.48 10.41
N LEU A 13 21.22 16.46 10.91
CA LEU A 13 20.19 15.56 10.40
C LEU A 13 19.71 16.00 9.02
N HIS A 14 19.56 17.31 8.81
CA HIS A 14 19.23 17.85 7.50
C HIS A 14 20.31 17.51 6.47
N ALA A 15 21.58 17.63 6.82
CA ALA A 15 22.70 17.26 5.94
C ALA A 15 22.66 15.78 5.55
N GLN A 16 22.42 14.88 6.50
CA GLN A 16 22.29 13.44 6.23
C GLN A 16 21.08 13.11 5.32
N LEU A 17 19.95 13.79 5.55
CA LEU A 17 18.76 13.61 4.70
C LEU A 17 19.03 14.11 3.27
N GLN A 18 19.75 15.20 3.13
CA GLN A 18 20.14 15.75 1.83
C GLN A 18 21.06 14.78 1.07
N GLU A 19 22.11 14.29 1.71
CA GLU A 19 23.02 13.30 1.13
C GLU A 19 22.28 12.04 0.67
N ARG A 20 21.37 11.53 1.52
CA ARG A 20 20.55 10.37 1.18
C ARG A 20 19.62 10.64 0.00
N ALA A 21 18.99 11.81 -0.04
CA ALA A 21 18.09 12.18 -1.14
C ALA A 21 18.86 12.24 -2.48
N GLU A 22 20.06 12.81 -2.47
CA GLU A 22 20.93 12.87 -3.65
C GLU A 22 21.37 11.47 -4.10
N ALA A 23 21.77 10.61 -3.15
CA ALA A 23 22.16 9.23 -3.43
C ALA A 23 21.01 8.40 -4.05
N GLU A 24 19.78 8.62 -3.59
CA GLU A 24 18.58 7.93 -4.09
C GLU A 24 17.92 8.63 -5.30
N GLY A 25 18.49 9.76 -5.77
CA GLY A 25 17.91 10.54 -6.87
C GLY A 25 16.52 11.11 -6.57
N THR A 26 16.23 11.38 -5.30
CA THR A 26 14.93 11.82 -4.79
C THR A 26 15.06 13.17 -4.06
N THR A 27 14.00 13.62 -3.40
CA THR A 27 14.03 14.84 -2.58
C THR A 27 13.88 14.52 -1.10
N VAL A 28 14.44 15.37 -0.24
CA VAL A 28 14.26 15.26 1.23
C VAL A 28 12.78 15.20 1.60
N THR A 29 11.94 16.00 0.92
CA THR A 29 10.48 15.96 1.11
C THR A 29 9.89 14.59 0.78
N ALA A 30 10.32 13.96 -0.30
CA ALA A 30 9.84 12.62 -0.68
C ALA A 30 10.25 11.57 0.35
N LEU A 31 11.51 11.61 0.83
CA LEU A 31 11.99 10.73 1.90
C LEU A 31 11.16 10.89 3.19
N ILE A 32 10.95 12.13 3.64
CA ILE A 32 10.16 12.41 4.85
C ILE A 32 8.71 12.00 4.66
N THR A 33 8.14 12.22 3.48
CA THR A 33 6.75 11.83 3.16
C THR A 33 6.60 10.32 3.20
N GLU A 34 7.55 9.57 2.65
CA GLU A 34 7.54 8.11 2.66
C GLU A 34 7.73 7.56 4.09
N ALA A 35 8.70 8.09 4.83
CA ALA A 35 8.91 7.74 6.22
C ALA A 35 7.68 8.02 7.08
N ALA A 36 7.03 9.18 6.90
CA ALA A 36 5.79 9.52 7.58
C ALA A 36 4.63 8.57 7.19
N ARG A 37 4.54 8.19 5.91
CA ARG A 37 3.56 7.22 5.42
C ARG A 37 3.75 5.85 6.05
N ASN A 38 4.99 5.41 6.21
CA ASN A 38 5.32 4.15 6.84
C ASN A 38 5.10 4.21 8.36
N ALA A 39 5.39 5.34 9.00
CA ALA A 39 5.19 5.52 10.45
C ALA A 39 3.72 5.51 10.88
N VAL A 40 2.79 5.93 10.01
CA VAL A 40 1.34 5.86 10.27
C VAL A 40 0.72 4.55 9.79
N ARG A 41 1.49 3.68 9.12
CA ARG A 41 1.02 2.36 8.70
C ARG A 41 0.94 1.48 9.94
N ASP A 42 -0.23 0.90 10.20
CA ASP A 42 -0.39 -0.03 11.32
C ASP A 42 0.44 -1.30 11.05
N PRO A 43 1.41 -1.67 11.90
CA PRO A 43 2.21 -2.88 11.74
C PRO A 43 1.37 -4.16 11.65
N ARG A 44 0.15 -4.16 12.21
CA ARG A 44 -0.78 -5.29 12.10
C ARG A 44 -1.36 -5.45 10.69
N LEU A 45 -1.34 -4.39 9.89
CA LEU A 45 -1.80 -4.37 8.51
C LEU A 45 -0.66 -4.58 7.50
N GLU A 46 0.60 -4.50 7.94
CA GLU A 46 1.74 -5.00 7.19
C GLU A 46 1.63 -6.53 7.07
N GLY A 47 1.38 -7.01 5.86
CA GLY A 47 1.14 -8.42 5.59
C GLY A 47 -0.31 -8.88 5.72
N ALA A 48 -1.26 -8.03 6.16
CA ALA A 48 -2.68 -8.38 6.17
C ALA A 48 -3.22 -8.71 4.77
N ALA A 49 -2.68 -8.05 3.73
CA ALA A 49 -2.98 -8.41 2.35
C ALA A 49 -2.42 -9.78 1.95
N GLU A 50 -1.26 -10.17 2.48
CA GLU A 50 -0.67 -11.51 2.28
C GLU A 50 -1.53 -12.58 2.94
N VAL A 51 -1.89 -12.36 4.22
CA VAL A 51 -2.75 -13.25 5.01
C VAL A 51 -4.12 -13.37 4.37
N PHE A 52 -4.71 -12.28 3.89
CA PHE A 52 -5.98 -12.29 3.19
C PHE A 52 -5.89 -13.07 1.87
N ARG A 53 -4.83 -12.87 1.07
CA ARG A 53 -4.62 -13.62 -0.18
C ARG A 53 -4.47 -15.12 0.09
N GLN A 54 -3.73 -15.50 1.13
CA GLN A 54 -3.58 -16.89 1.54
C GLN A 54 -4.92 -17.49 1.98
N PHE A 55 -5.66 -16.79 2.85
CA PHE A 55 -6.98 -17.24 3.31
C PHE A 55 -7.96 -17.44 2.15
N VAL A 56 -8.02 -16.50 1.21
CA VAL A 56 -8.87 -16.63 0.02
C VAL A 56 -8.46 -17.84 -0.82
N ALA A 57 -7.16 -18.03 -1.08
CA ALA A 57 -6.68 -19.18 -1.86
C ALA A 57 -7.01 -20.52 -1.20
N GLU A 58 -6.94 -20.60 0.13
CA GLU A 58 -7.24 -21.83 0.89
C GLU A 58 -8.74 -22.13 0.99
N ASN A 59 -9.62 -21.12 0.88
CA ASN A 59 -11.05 -21.25 1.15
C ASN A 59 -11.96 -20.97 -0.05
N ALA A 60 -11.43 -20.52 -1.19
CA ALA A 60 -12.23 -20.17 -2.36
C ALA A 60 -13.09 -21.34 -2.85
N ASP A 61 -12.53 -22.55 -2.96
CA ASP A 61 -13.27 -23.73 -3.40
C ASP A 61 -14.42 -24.09 -2.45
N ALA A 62 -14.19 -23.93 -1.13
CA ALA A 62 -15.21 -24.19 -0.12
C ALA A 62 -16.34 -23.13 -0.16
N PHE A 63 -15.99 -21.88 -0.48
CA PHE A 63 -16.94 -20.80 -0.69
C PHE A 63 -17.80 -21.06 -1.95
N ASP A 64 -17.18 -21.40 -3.08
CA ASP A 64 -17.89 -21.69 -4.32
C ASP A 64 -18.83 -22.90 -4.18
N ALA A 65 -18.42 -23.92 -3.42
CA ALA A 65 -19.28 -25.08 -3.12
C ALA A 65 -20.47 -24.73 -2.21
N ALA A 66 -20.33 -23.75 -1.33
CA ALA A 66 -21.39 -23.31 -0.43
C ALA A 66 -22.40 -22.37 -1.10
N PHE A 67 -21.97 -21.62 -2.12
CA PHE A 67 -22.78 -20.65 -2.86
C PHE A 67 -22.74 -20.89 -4.37
N PRO A 68 -23.19 -22.07 -4.86
CA PRO A 68 -23.06 -22.44 -6.27
C PRO A 68 -23.87 -21.53 -7.21
N ASP A 69 -24.97 -20.92 -6.73
CA ASP A 69 -25.82 -20.01 -7.50
C ASP A 69 -25.30 -18.56 -7.56
N ASP A 70 -24.36 -18.19 -6.67
CA ASP A 70 -23.74 -16.86 -6.61
C ASP A 70 -22.38 -16.81 -7.34
N ALA A 71 -21.96 -17.94 -7.93
CA ALA A 71 -20.79 -17.96 -8.79
C ALA A 71 -20.95 -16.88 -9.86
N PRO A 72 -19.97 -15.98 -10.05
CA PRO A 72 -20.10 -14.91 -11.02
C PRO A 72 -20.39 -15.52 -12.38
N THR A 73 -21.58 -15.24 -12.92
CA THR A 73 -21.89 -15.55 -14.31
C THR A 73 -20.79 -14.89 -15.12
N ARG A 74 -19.99 -15.68 -15.85
CA ARG A 74 -18.88 -15.18 -16.68
C ARG A 74 -19.35 -13.90 -17.36
N LEU A 75 -18.72 -12.78 -17.03
CA LEU A 75 -18.93 -11.50 -17.70
C LEU A 75 -18.35 -11.58 -19.11
N ASP A 76 -18.93 -12.40 -19.98
CA ASP A 76 -18.57 -12.46 -21.39
C ASP A 76 -19.80 -12.85 -22.22
N ALA A 77 -20.46 -11.83 -22.81
CA ALA A 77 -21.11 -11.90 -24.14
C ALA A 77 -22.02 -10.68 -24.50
N SER A 78 -22.11 -9.61 -23.71
CA SER A 78 -22.96 -8.44 -24.08
C SER A 78 -22.24 -7.10 -23.94
N ARG A 79 -21.15 -6.92 -24.68
CA ARG A 79 -20.73 -5.59 -25.15
C ARG A 79 -20.13 -5.68 -26.55
N ALA A 80 -20.92 -6.19 -27.48
CA ALA A 80 -20.73 -6.02 -28.91
C ALA A 80 -22.10 -5.73 -29.54
N ALA A 81 -22.53 -4.48 -29.41
CA ALA A 81 -23.53 -3.82 -30.26
C ALA A 81 -23.43 -2.30 -30.02
#